data_AF-E4X7K6-F1
#
_entry.id   AF-E4X7K6-F1
#
_cell.length_a   1.000
_cell.length_b   1.000
_cell.length_c   1.000
_cell.angle_alpha   90.00
_cell.angle_beta   90.00
_cell.angle_gamma   90.00
#
_symmetry.space_group_name_H-M   'P 1'
#
loop_
_entity.id
_entity.type
_entity.pdbx_description
1 polymer ?
#
loop_
_entity_poly.entity_id
_entity_poly.type
_entity_poly.pdbx_seq_one_letter_code
_entity_poly.pdbx_strand_id
1 'polypeptide(L)'
;MKLLPALAGLLATTNASLDMTNLDMPNDDAFAWLEPKTRIRREGDQDDQQVKEFSLQREQLLSEEEAIRQLKKLIKMRLEEDPDSGEIALLKSALKKKKKRADNYWKNKSPTKKQSDEELSTEIARGLMNKFKLKEVDAKLNEEVTLLDNELMQLIEKIKREKGGEGLTFSHEDGHVPKVKGFNRRNLGRKLTEEEQNQREKIRAARRRRKELRRLEQIRRKEWRLAHQNPETGDYDDFEYAEYQFAVLNAGRMDDFEGIQTLEKYQLLKLMMIYLQPREFQNWNRFSQYGCHCFQSFDTEFWKGKGVPKDDIDKTCRKLGMCYHCIKNDNPDGACDPLMQYDFMGLQDPTTGDRFIECLNEPGSCQRNICECDRQMAMSLSKQTETFNINYDPMWGAFDASASCTEKIGSPPWDQCCGNYPERMPYASSGTRSCCNGKTFEKIFNKCCNDRVVSKGNTCNA
;
A
#
# COMPACT_ATOMS: atom_id res chain seq x y z
N MET A 1 68.40 -22.91 18.88
CA MET A 1 68.70 -22.01 17.75
C MET A 1 67.84 -22.40 16.56
N LYS A 2 67.24 -21.42 15.85
CA LYS A 2 66.84 -21.41 14.41
C LYS A 2 66.09 -22.64 13.84
N LEU A 3 64.81 -22.55 13.48
CA LEU A 3 64.15 -21.82 12.36
C LEU A 3 64.05 -22.62 11.03
N LEU A 4 62.79 -22.82 10.60
CA LEU A 4 62.28 -23.00 9.23
C LEU A 4 62.65 -21.77 8.33
N PRO A 5 62.52 -21.75 6.96
CA PRO A 5 61.39 -22.19 6.11
C PRO A 5 61.85 -22.87 4.77
N ALA A 6 61.16 -22.94 3.61
CA ALA A 6 59.93 -22.33 3.06
C ALA A 6 59.38 -23.07 1.80
N LEU A 7 58.20 -22.61 1.29
CA LEU A 7 57.69 -22.66 -0.12
C LEU A 7 57.41 -24.04 -0.77
N ALA A 8 56.16 -24.44 -1.04
CA ALA A 8 55.26 -24.02 -2.15
C ALA A 8 55.63 -24.65 -3.52
N GLY A 9 54.73 -25.24 -4.32
CA GLY A 9 53.28 -25.52 -4.21
C GLY A 9 52.65 -25.55 -5.62
N LEU A 10 51.67 -26.41 -5.91
CA LEU A 10 50.69 -26.30 -7.02
C LEU A 10 49.71 -27.50 -7.09
N LEU A 11 48.41 -27.18 -7.16
CA LEU A 11 47.27 -27.92 -7.77
C LEU A 11 47.12 -29.45 -7.59
N ALA A 12 46.07 -29.83 -6.85
CA ALA A 12 45.27 -31.03 -7.12
C ALA A 12 43.77 -30.68 -6.99
N THR A 13 42.97 -31.04 -7.99
CA THR A 13 41.51 -30.80 -8.03
C THR A 13 40.73 -32.06 -7.66
N THR A 14 39.51 -31.85 -7.13
CA THR A 14 38.36 -32.79 -7.13
C THR A 14 38.59 -34.20 -6.55
N ASN A 15 38.28 -34.36 -5.26
CA ASN A 15 36.95 -34.82 -4.86
C ASN A 15 36.85 -34.92 -3.33
N ALA A 16 36.04 -34.06 -2.72
CA ALA A 16 35.59 -34.20 -1.35
C ALA A 16 34.07 -34.04 -1.34
N SER A 17 33.37 -35.12 -0.98
CA SER A 17 31.96 -35.08 -0.62
C SER A 17 31.80 -34.20 0.62
N LEU A 18 31.31 -32.98 0.43
CA LEU A 18 30.88 -32.11 1.53
C LEU A 18 29.41 -32.40 1.81
N ASP A 19 29.21 -33.13 2.90
CA ASP A 19 27.94 -33.35 3.56
C ASP A 19 27.39 -31.98 4.01
N MET A 20 26.39 -31.45 3.30
CA MET A 20 25.75 -30.16 3.59
C MET A 20 24.44 -30.37 4.37
N THR A 21 24.56 -30.99 5.55
CA THR A 21 23.54 -30.87 6.59
C THR A 21 23.94 -29.77 7.57
N ASN A 22 22.97 -28.93 7.97
CA ASN A 22 23.10 -27.81 8.92
C ASN A 22 23.92 -26.59 8.45
N LEU A 23 23.34 -25.85 7.51
CA LEU A 23 23.49 -24.39 7.48
C LEU A 23 22.23 -23.78 8.09
N ASP A 24 22.39 -22.97 9.14
CA ASP A 24 21.32 -22.58 10.05
C ASP A 24 20.11 -21.94 9.33
N MET A 25 18.93 -22.49 9.60
CA MET A 25 17.68 -21.87 9.17
C MET A 25 17.47 -20.58 9.97
N PRO A 26 17.15 -19.43 9.35
CA PRO A 26 16.68 -18.28 10.09
C PRO A 26 15.39 -18.66 10.84
N ASN A 27 15.35 -18.36 12.14
CA ASN A 27 14.36 -18.86 13.12
C ASN A 27 12.92 -18.90 12.61
N ASP A 28 12.19 -19.95 12.98
CA ASP A 28 10.79 -20.25 12.62
C ASP A 28 9.74 -19.23 13.11
N ASP A 29 10.18 -18.11 13.68
CA ASP A 29 9.40 -17.21 14.53
C ASP A 29 9.34 -15.76 14.01
N ALA A 30 9.51 -15.56 12.70
CA ALA A 30 9.40 -14.28 12.00
C ALA A 30 8.08 -13.49 12.28
N PHE A 31 7.09 -14.18 12.85
CA PHE A 31 5.74 -13.68 13.15
C PHE A 31 5.39 -13.72 14.65
N ALA A 32 6.36 -13.96 15.55
CA ALA A 32 6.14 -14.05 17.00
C ALA A 32 5.63 -12.76 17.67
N TRP A 33 5.85 -11.62 17.01
CA TRP A 33 5.44 -10.30 17.47
C TRP A 33 4.01 -9.91 17.03
N LEU A 34 3.38 -10.71 16.16
CA LEU A 34 1.99 -10.54 15.74
C LEU A 34 1.05 -11.23 16.74
N GLU A 35 -0.19 -10.73 16.86
CA GLU A 35 -1.17 -11.37 17.74
C GLU A 35 -1.52 -12.79 17.25
N PRO A 36 -1.83 -13.76 18.14
CA PRO A 36 -2.17 -15.14 17.76
C PRO A 36 -3.38 -15.35 16.83
N LYS A 37 -4.16 -14.29 16.55
CA LYS A 37 -5.21 -14.30 15.51
C LYS A 37 -4.72 -13.79 14.15
N THR A 38 -3.68 -12.96 14.10
CA THR A 38 -3.10 -12.43 12.85
C THR A 38 -1.84 -13.19 12.43
N ARG A 39 -1.17 -13.93 13.34
CA ARG A 39 -0.08 -14.85 13.04
C ARG A 39 -0.54 -15.94 12.05
N ILE A 40 0.24 -16.17 10.99
CA ILE A 40 0.08 -17.36 10.14
C ILE A 40 0.37 -18.61 10.96
N ARG A 41 -0.66 -19.44 11.13
CA ARG A 41 -0.54 -20.77 11.73
C ARG A 41 -0.12 -21.79 10.68
N ARG A 42 0.69 -22.75 11.11
CA ARG A 42 1.08 -23.93 10.34
C ARG A 42 0.34 -25.15 10.91
N GLU A 43 0.24 -26.20 10.11
CA GLU A 43 -0.30 -27.48 10.58
C GLU A 43 0.67 -28.10 11.62
N GLY A 44 0.21 -28.23 12.88
CA GLY A 44 0.99 -28.81 13.97
C GLY A 44 1.51 -27.85 15.06
N ASP A 45 1.12 -26.56 15.04
CA ASP A 45 1.52 -25.59 16.08
C ASP A 45 1.08 -26.03 17.51
N GLN A 46 2.02 -26.01 18.46
CA GLN A 46 1.84 -26.65 19.79
C GLN A 46 1.02 -25.83 20.80
N ASP A 47 0.77 -24.54 20.52
CA ASP A 47 0.16 -23.58 21.45
C ASP A 47 -1.36 -23.40 21.24
N ASP A 48 -1.96 -24.20 20.35
CA ASP A 48 -3.36 -24.05 19.89
C ASP A 48 -4.40 -24.01 21.03
N GLN A 49 -4.14 -24.65 22.17
CA GLN A 49 -4.96 -24.57 23.38
C GLN A 49 -4.77 -23.24 24.15
N GLN A 50 -3.54 -22.73 24.26
CA GLN A 50 -3.25 -21.42 24.86
C GLN A 50 -3.79 -20.28 24.00
N VAL A 51 -3.79 -20.45 22.68
CA VAL A 51 -4.35 -19.49 21.73
C VAL A 51 -5.88 -19.48 21.77
N LYS A 52 -6.54 -20.64 21.92
CA LYS A 52 -7.99 -20.71 22.20
C LYS A 52 -8.34 -20.00 23.51
N GLU A 53 -7.55 -20.19 24.56
CA GLU A 53 -7.73 -19.51 25.84
C GLU A 53 -7.51 -17.98 25.72
N PHE A 54 -6.49 -17.55 24.98
CA PHE A 54 -6.24 -16.14 24.68
C PHE A 54 -7.37 -15.50 23.85
N SER A 55 -7.89 -16.21 22.84
CA SER A 55 -9.04 -15.77 22.04
C SER A 55 -10.26 -15.51 22.92
N LEU A 56 -10.58 -16.47 23.79
CA LEU A 56 -11.68 -16.39 24.74
C LEU A 56 -11.49 -15.23 25.73
N GLN A 57 -10.27 -15.02 26.23
CA GLN A 57 -9.94 -13.88 27.09
C GLN A 57 -10.05 -12.53 26.35
N ARG A 58 -9.66 -12.44 25.08
CA ARG A 58 -9.80 -11.23 24.26
C ARG A 58 -11.26 -10.92 23.94
N GLU A 59 -12.08 -11.91 23.62
CA GLU A 59 -13.52 -11.76 23.40
C GLU A 59 -14.24 -11.34 24.69
N GLN A 60 -13.86 -11.91 25.84
CA GLN A 60 -14.32 -11.44 27.15
C GLN A 60 -13.94 -9.97 27.39
N LEU A 61 -12.71 -9.54 27.06
CA LEU A 61 -12.28 -8.15 27.20
C LEU A 61 -13.03 -7.19 26.27
N LEU A 62 -13.26 -7.56 25.01
CA LEU A 62 -14.10 -6.77 24.10
C LEU A 62 -15.52 -6.59 24.65
N SER A 63 -16.11 -7.65 25.22
CA SER A 63 -17.40 -7.54 25.94
C SER A 63 -17.32 -6.66 27.19
N GLU A 64 -16.16 -6.61 27.88
CA GLU A 64 -15.98 -5.73 29.04
C GLU A 64 -15.81 -4.26 28.62
N GLU A 65 -15.15 -3.98 27.49
CA GLU A 65 -15.04 -2.64 26.90
C GLU A 65 -16.38 -2.13 26.38
N GLU A 66 -17.18 -3.00 25.76
CA GLU A 66 -18.54 -2.68 25.37
C GLU A 66 -19.43 -2.43 26.60
N ALA A 67 -19.33 -3.26 27.65
CA ALA A 67 -20.01 -3.00 28.92
C ALA A 67 -19.56 -1.68 29.58
N ILE A 68 -18.27 -1.29 29.45
CA ILE A 68 -17.77 0.03 29.88
C ILE A 68 -18.41 1.15 29.04
N ARG A 69 -18.55 0.96 27.73
CA ARG A 69 -19.19 1.92 26.81
C ARG A 69 -20.68 2.10 27.14
N GLN A 70 -21.39 1.01 27.40
CA GLN A 70 -22.79 1.00 27.84
C GLN A 70 -22.96 1.67 29.21
N LEU A 71 -22.10 1.35 30.20
CA LEU A 71 -22.12 2.00 31.53
C LEU A 71 -21.89 3.51 31.45
N LYS A 72 -20.95 3.97 30.62
CA LYS A 72 -20.73 5.42 30.39
C LYS A 72 -21.99 6.09 29.81
N LYS A 73 -22.66 5.44 28.85
CA LYS A 73 -23.91 5.94 28.25
C LYS A 73 -25.03 6.02 29.29
N LEU A 74 -25.20 4.99 30.10
CA LEU A 74 -26.21 4.95 31.17
C LEU A 74 -25.96 6.03 32.24
N ILE A 75 -24.70 6.21 32.68
CA ILE A 75 -24.32 7.27 33.63
C ILE A 75 -24.62 8.66 33.05
N LYS A 76 -24.35 8.88 31.76
CA LYS A 76 -24.66 10.15 31.09
C LYS A 76 -26.18 10.42 31.08
N MET A 77 -26.99 9.44 30.67
CA MET A 77 -28.45 9.57 30.69
C MET A 77 -28.99 9.86 32.09
N ARG A 78 -28.53 9.12 33.11
CA ARG A 78 -29.01 9.31 34.49
C ARG A 78 -28.60 10.66 35.08
N LEU A 79 -27.43 11.20 34.71
CA LEU A 79 -26.99 12.56 35.05
C LEU A 79 -27.84 13.67 34.38
N GLU A 80 -28.46 13.37 33.24
CA GLU A 80 -29.38 14.29 32.53
C GLU A 80 -30.80 14.22 33.11
N GLU A 81 -31.20 13.10 33.72
CA GLU A 81 -32.51 12.89 34.34
C GLU A 81 -32.60 13.30 35.82
N ASP A 82 -31.63 12.88 36.65
CA ASP A 82 -31.66 13.03 38.11
C ASP A 82 -30.21 13.11 38.66
N PRO A 83 -29.60 14.31 38.70
CA PRO A 83 -28.18 14.49 39.02
C PRO A 83 -27.77 14.01 40.43
N ASP A 84 -28.70 14.06 41.38
CA ASP A 84 -28.47 13.73 42.79
C ASP A 84 -28.83 12.27 43.14
N SER A 85 -29.20 11.47 42.13
CA SER A 85 -29.53 10.06 42.32
C SER A 85 -28.36 9.26 42.90
N GLY A 86 -28.57 8.61 44.05
CA GLY A 86 -27.60 7.69 44.66
C GLY A 86 -27.18 6.52 43.75
N GLU A 87 -28.00 6.22 42.74
CA GLU A 87 -27.72 5.26 41.67
C GLU A 87 -26.47 5.64 40.84
N ILE A 88 -26.22 6.93 40.62
CA ILE A 88 -25.06 7.42 39.87
C ILE A 88 -23.74 7.07 40.59
N ALA A 89 -23.74 7.05 41.92
CA ALA A 89 -22.56 6.64 42.70
C ALA A 89 -22.26 5.14 42.52
N LEU A 90 -23.30 4.30 42.49
CA LEU A 90 -23.18 2.86 42.25
C LEU A 90 -22.66 2.58 40.83
N LEU A 91 -23.22 3.25 39.82
CA LEU A 91 -22.80 3.10 38.43
C LEU A 91 -21.34 3.57 38.20
N LYS A 92 -20.94 4.71 38.78
CA LYS A 92 -19.54 5.19 38.75
C LYS A 92 -18.58 4.20 39.43
N SER A 93 -19.01 3.53 40.52
CA SER A 93 -18.24 2.48 41.19
C SER A 93 -18.07 1.23 40.30
N ALA A 94 -19.15 0.77 39.66
CA ALA A 94 -19.10 -0.35 38.70
C ALA A 94 -18.17 -0.06 37.51
N LEU A 95 -18.27 1.15 36.93
CA LEU A 95 -17.39 1.61 35.86
C LEU A 95 -15.92 1.61 36.28
N LYS A 96 -15.60 2.10 37.49
CA LYS A 96 -14.24 2.09 38.05
C LYS A 96 -13.70 0.67 38.24
N LYS A 97 -14.54 -0.28 38.68
CA LYS A 97 -14.17 -1.69 38.86
C LYS A 97 -13.85 -2.37 37.52
N LYS A 98 -14.67 -2.17 36.48
CA LYS A 98 -14.40 -2.71 35.13
C LYS A 98 -13.16 -2.08 34.48
N LYS A 99 -13.00 -0.75 34.55
CA LYS A 99 -11.80 -0.08 34.00
C LYS A 99 -10.50 -0.62 34.62
N LYS A 100 -10.46 -0.80 35.95
CA LYS A 100 -9.30 -1.39 36.64
C LYS A 100 -8.95 -2.82 36.17
N ARG A 101 -9.95 -3.61 35.74
CA ARG A 101 -9.73 -4.97 35.22
C ARG A 101 -9.06 -4.94 33.84
N ALA A 102 -9.52 -4.08 32.94
CA ALA A 102 -8.89 -3.84 31.64
C ALA A 102 -7.47 -3.26 31.81
N ASP A 103 -7.28 -2.22 32.64
CA ASP A 103 -5.97 -1.59 32.89
C ASP A 103 -4.92 -2.59 33.44
N ASN A 104 -5.36 -3.61 34.19
CA ASN A 104 -4.48 -4.65 34.74
C ASN A 104 -4.06 -5.70 33.70
N TYR A 105 -4.90 -5.98 32.68
CA TYR A 105 -4.56 -6.91 31.62
C TYR A 105 -3.41 -6.38 30.76
N TRP A 106 -3.54 -5.14 30.28
CA TRP A 106 -2.53 -4.50 29.42
C TRP A 106 -1.16 -4.33 30.10
N LYS A 107 -1.13 -4.10 31.41
CA LYS A 107 0.12 -3.96 32.19
C LYS A 107 0.97 -5.22 32.27
N ASN A 108 0.36 -6.40 32.12
CA ASN A 108 1.05 -7.68 32.29
C ASN A 108 1.56 -8.29 30.97
N LYS A 109 1.31 -7.65 29.82
CA LYS A 109 1.60 -8.18 28.47
C LYS A 109 2.61 -7.36 27.65
N SER A 110 3.05 -6.19 28.11
CA SER A 110 3.99 -5.33 27.38
C SER A 110 5.45 -5.65 27.74
N PRO A 111 6.30 -6.13 26.81
CA PRO A 111 7.71 -6.40 27.08
C PRO A 111 8.49 -5.10 27.31
N THR A 112 9.40 -5.11 28.27
CA THR A 112 10.21 -3.94 28.63
C THR A 112 11.33 -3.67 27.62
N LYS A 113 11.11 -2.72 26.70
CA LYS A 113 12.18 -1.92 26.09
C LYS A 113 11.63 -0.53 25.78
N LYS A 114 12.09 0.50 26.49
CA LYS A 114 11.48 1.84 26.44
C LYS A 114 12.47 3.00 26.40
N GLN A 115 13.76 2.72 26.14
CA GLN A 115 14.83 3.72 26.20
C GLN A 115 15.73 3.79 24.96
N SER A 116 15.75 2.76 24.09
CA SER A 116 16.42 2.84 22.77
C SER A 116 15.53 3.43 21.69
N ASP A 117 14.23 3.13 21.76
CA ASP A 117 13.34 3.27 20.60
C ASP A 117 12.80 4.71 20.47
N GLU A 118 12.84 5.49 21.56
CA GLU A 118 12.39 6.89 21.58
C GLU A 118 13.42 7.82 20.89
N GLU A 119 14.72 7.56 21.05
CA GLU A 119 15.78 8.29 20.34
C GLU A 119 15.79 7.95 18.85
N LEU A 120 15.70 6.65 18.50
CA LEU A 120 15.61 6.18 17.11
C LEU A 120 14.34 6.70 16.42
N SER A 121 13.19 6.67 17.09
CA SER A 121 11.93 7.24 16.59
C SER A 121 12.04 8.76 16.37
N THR A 122 12.74 9.48 17.24
CA THR A 122 12.96 10.92 17.09
C THR A 122 13.87 11.26 15.89
N GLU A 123 14.91 10.47 15.65
CA GLU A 123 15.80 10.58 14.47
C GLU A 123 15.03 10.29 13.16
N ILE A 124 14.25 9.21 13.15
CA ILE A 124 13.36 8.84 12.04
C ILE A 124 12.33 9.93 11.76
N ALA A 125 11.64 10.44 12.79
CA ALA A 125 10.65 11.52 12.64
C ALA A 125 11.29 12.80 12.09
N ARG A 126 12.50 13.17 12.52
CA ARG A 126 13.28 14.29 11.97
C ARG A 126 13.61 14.05 10.48
N GLY A 127 13.99 12.82 10.13
CA GLY A 127 14.18 12.37 8.76
C GLY A 127 12.92 12.49 7.90
N LEU A 128 11.77 11.99 8.37
CA LEU A 128 10.50 12.04 7.65
C LEU A 128 9.99 13.48 7.49
N MET A 129 10.05 14.32 8.53
CA MET A 129 9.69 15.74 8.46
C MET A 129 10.49 16.49 7.39
N ASN A 130 11.79 16.17 7.23
CA ASN A 130 12.60 16.75 6.16
C ASN A 130 12.25 16.19 4.76
N LYS A 131 11.68 14.98 4.65
CA LYS A 131 11.19 14.38 3.38
C LYS A 131 9.89 15.06 2.95
N PHE A 132 8.96 15.27 3.89
CA PHE A 132 7.72 16.00 3.62
C PHE A 132 7.99 17.43 3.15
N LYS A 133 8.90 18.16 3.81
CA LYS A 133 9.34 19.49 3.34
C LYS A 133 9.92 19.46 1.92
N LEU A 134 10.75 18.48 1.58
CA LEU A 134 11.31 18.36 0.22
C LEU A 134 10.23 18.01 -0.83
N LYS A 135 9.30 17.11 -0.52
CA LYS A 135 8.13 16.80 -1.38
C LYS A 135 7.24 18.03 -1.60
N GLU A 136 6.92 18.77 -0.53
CA GLU A 136 6.10 19.98 -0.59
C GLU A 136 6.78 21.07 -1.45
N VAL A 137 8.10 21.22 -1.34
CA VAL A 137 8.88 22.16 -2.15
C VAL A 137 8.97 21.71 -3.62
N ASP A 138 9.14 20.43 -3.94
CA ASP A 138 9.11 19.97 -5.35
C ASP A 138 7.71 20.10 -5.95
N ALA A 139 6.64 19.87 -5.17
CA ALA A 139 5.26 20.09 -5.61
C ALA A 139 4.99 21.57 -5.97
N LYS A 140 5.34 22.50 -5.08
CA LYS A 140 5.24 23.95 -5.35
C LYS A 140 6.10 24.38 -6.54
N LEU A 141 7.29 23.80 -6.69
CA LEU A 141 8.17 24.07 -7.83
C LEU A 141 7.65 23.46 -9.15
N ASN A 142 6.91 22.36 -9.09
CA ASN A 142 6.21 21.78 -10.25
C ASN A 142 5.07 22.68 -10.71
N GLU A 143 4.29 23.22 -9.77
CA GLU A 143 3.25 24.21 -10.04
C GLU A 143 3.84 25.49 -10.67
N GLU A 144 4.90 26.05 -10.08
CA GLU A 144 5.61 27.24 -10.61
C GLU A 144 6.18 27.00 -12.02
N VAL A 145 6.85 25.86 -12.25
CA VAL A 145 7.38 25.51 -13.58
C VAL A 145 6.27 25.31 -14.61
N THR A 146 5.16 24.68 -14.22
CA THR A 146 4.01 24.45 -15.12
C THR A 146 3.33 25.75 -15.48
N LEU A 147 3.14 26.67 -14.52
CA LEU A 147 2.60 28.01 -14.76
C LEU A 147 3.49 28.80 -15.76
N LEU A 148 4.79 28.85 -15.52
CA LEU A 148 5.74 29.56 -16.38
C LEU A 148 5.87 28.94 -17.78
N ASP A 149 5.83 27.61 -17.91
CA ASP A 149 5.82 26.94 -19.22
C ASP A 149 4.48 27.22 -19.95
N ASN A 150 3.35 27.32 -19.25
CA ASN A 150 2.06 27.71 -19.84
C ASN A 150 2.04 29.17 -20.31
N GLU A 151 2.55 30.12 -19.52
CA GLU A 151 2.70 31.54 -19.91
C GLU A 151 3.58 31.68 -21.17
N LEU A 152 4.72 30.97 -21.20
CA LEU A 152 5.61 30.94 -22.36
C LEU A 152 4.90 30.39 -23.61
N MET A 153 4.06 29.37 -23.46
CA MET A 153 3.30 28.79 -24.57
C MET A 153 2.21 29.73 -25.09
N GLN A 154 1.49 30.45 -24.21
CA GLN A 154 0.52 31.48 -24.60
C GLN A 154 1.21 32.62 -25.36
N LEU A 155 2.40 33.04 -24.92
CA LEU A 155 3.19 34.07 -25.59
C LEU A 155 3.69 33.60 -26.96
N ILE A 156 4.12 32.34 -27.09
CA ILE A 156 4.46 31.72 -28.39
C ILE A 156 3.23 31.68 -29.32
N GLU A 157 2.03 31.36 -28.82
CA GLU A 157 0.81 31.40 -29.63
C GLU A 157 0.45 32.81 -30.09
N LYS A 158 0.57 33.82 -29.22
CA LYS A 158 0.35 35.22 -29.58
C LYS A 158 1.25 35.64 -30.75
N ILE A 159 2.54 35.33 -30.65
CA ILE A 159 3.54 35.59 -31.71
C ILE A 159 3.21 34.83 -33.02
N LYS A 160 2.65 33.61 -32.94
CA LYS A 160 2.18 32.87 -34.13
C LYS A 160 1.01 33.57 -34.81
N ARG A 161 0.01 34.03 -34.04
CA ARG A 161 -1.17 34.75 -34.57
C ARG A 161 -0.77 36.07 -35.24
N GLU A 162 0.21 36.78 -34.68
CA GLU A 162 0.75 38.03 -35.23
C GLU A 162 1.58 37.86 -36.53
N LYS A 163 1.98 36.63 -36.91
CA LYS A 163 2.90 36.39 -38.05
C LYS A 163 2.36 35.57 -39.21
N GLY A 164 1.14 35.04 -39.16
CA GLY A 164 0.58 34.19 -40.23
C GLY A 164 1.33 32.85 -40.33
N GLY A 165 0.93 31.88 -39.50
CA GLY A 165 1.73 30.68 -39.28
C GLY A 165 1.54 29.56 -40.32
N GLU A 166 2.65 29.01 -40.80
CA GLU A 166 2.74 27.66 -41.37
C GLU A 166 3.93 26.91 -40.75
N GLY A 167 3.82 25.57 -40.61
CA GLY A 167 4.98 24.69 -40.40
C GLY A 167 5.40 24.30 -38.97
N LEU A 168 4.51 24.33 -37.96
CA LEU A 168 4.80 23.78 -36.62
C LEU A 168 3.76 22.73 -36.19
N THR A 169 4.14 21.45 -36.26
CA THR A 169 3.35 20.32 -35.78
C THR A 169 3.60 20.06 -34.29
N PHE A 170 2.56 19.60 -33.59
CA PHE A 170 2.63 19.16 -32.20
C PHE A 170 2.44 17.65 -32.14
N SER A 171 3.39 16.94 -31.52
CA SER A 171 3.18 15.55 -31.09
C SER A 171 2.68 15.54 -29.65
N HIS A 172 1.42 15.20 -29.44
CA HIS A 172 0.96 14.73 -28.14
C HIS A 172 1.46 13.29 -27.94
N GLU A 173 2.45 13.13 -27.08
CA GLU A 173 2.75 11.86 -26.40
C GLU A 173 2.21 11.99 -24.98
N ASP A 174 1.57 10.93 -24.47
CA ASP A 174 0.66 11.00 -23.34
C ASP A 174 1.24 11.65 -22.07
N GLY A 175 0.46 12.56 -21.47
CA GLY A 175 0.72 13.12 -20.14
C GLY A 175 1.90 14.10 -20.01
N HIS A 176 2.64 14.40 -21.07
CA HIS A 176 3.74 15.37 -21.03
C HIS A 176 3.39 16.71 -21.71
N VAL A 177 3.92 17.81 -21.15
CA VAL A 177 3.86 19.15 -21.77
C VAL A 177 4.37 19.07 -23.21
N PRO A 178 3.65 19.65 -24.22
CA PRO A 178 3.99 19.47 -25.63
C PRO A 178 5.43 19.86 -25.95
N LYS A 179 6.26 18.87 -26.30
CA LYS A 179 7.61 19.13 -26.82
C LYS A 179 7.50 19.74 -28.20
N VAL A 180 7.73 21.05 -28.32
CA VAL A 180 7.84 21.74 -29.62
C VAL A 180 9.14 21.32 -30.32
N LYS A 181 9.13 20.14 -30.95
CA LYS A 181 10.17 19.73 -31.91
C LYS A 181 10.18 20.75 -33.04
N GLY A 182 11.36 21.27 -33.38
CA GLY A 182 11.52 22.22 -34.49
C GLY A 182 11.44 23.71 -34.15
N PHE A 183 11.35 24.13 -32.87
CA PHE A 183 11.48 25.55 -32.51
C PHE A 183 12.94 26.04 -32.63
N ASN A 184 13.43 26.12 -33.85
CA ASN A 184 14.77 26.60 -34.18
C ASN A 184 14.80 28.14 -34.11
N ARG A 185 15.86 28.69 -33.52
CA ARG A 185 16.06 30.13 -33.25
C ARG A 185 15.94 31.01 -34.50
N ARG A 186 16.10 30.43 -35.70
CA ARG A 186 15.97 31.09 -37.00
C ARG A 186 14.52 31.45 -37.37
N ASN A 187 13.51 30.72 -36.86
CA ASN A 187 12.12 30.87 -37.31
C ASN A 187 11.37 32.04 -36.62
N LEU A 188 11.92 32.62 -35.55
CA LEU A 188 11.31 33.76 -34.86
C LEU A 188 11.37 35.07 -35.68
N GLY A 189 12.34 35.21 -36.57
CA GLY A 189 12.53 36.40 -37.42
C GLY A 189 12.78 37.72 -36.68
N ARG A 190 12.87 37.72 -35.35
CA ARG A 190 13.23 38.87 -34.50
C ARG A 190 14.07 38.43 -33.31
N LYS A 191 14.77 39.39 -32.68
CA LYS A 191 15.36 39.18 -31.35
C LYS A 191 14.22 39.02 -30.32
N LEU A 192 14.52 38.29 -29.24
CA LEU A 192 13.63 38.22 -28.07
C LEU A 192 13.59 39.58 -27.38
N THR A 193 12.42 39.99 -26.88
CA THR A 193 12.31 41.16 -26.00
C THR A 193 13.04 40.92 -24.69
N GLU A 194 13.30 41.97 -23.92
CA GLU A 194 13.94 41.86 -22.60
C GLU A 194 13.10 41.04 -21.61
N GLU A 195 11.77 41.21 -21.68
CA GLU A 195 10.78 40.45 -20.91
C GLU A 195 10.80 38.95 -21.27
N GLU A 196 10.81 38.60 -22.57
CA GLU A 196 10.93 37.23 -23.05
C GLU A 196 12.26 36.56 -22.64
N GLN A 197 13.35 37.34 -22.58
CA GLN A 197 14.65 36.87 -22.10
C GLN A 197 14.61 36.58 -20.59
N ASN A 198 14.00 37.48 -19.80
CA ASN A 198 13.83 37.35 -18.36
C ASN A 198 12.93 36.15 -17.99
N GLN A 199 11.77 35.98 -18.61
CA GLN A 199 10.92 34.79 -18.43
C GLN A 199 11.67 33.49 -18.72
N ARG A 200 12.43 33.44 -19.83
CA ARG A 200 13.24 32.28 -20.21
C ARG A 200 14.35 32.00 -19.19
N GLU A 201 14.92 33.03 -18.57
CA GLU A 201 15.90 32.88 -17.50
C GLU A 201 15.27 32.35 -16.21
N LYS A 202 14.09 32.83 -15.81
CA LYS A 202 13.31 32.29 -14.68
C LYS A 202 13.02 30.80 -14.86
N ILE A 203 12.52 30.37 -16.02
CA ILE A 203 12.28 28.94 -16.34
C ILE A 203 13.57 28.12 -16.24
N ARG A 204 14.70 28.65 -16.73
CA ARG A 204 16.02 28.01 -16.61
C ARG A 204 16.53 27.95 -15.16
N ALA A 205 16.22 28.95 -14.33
CA ALA A 205 16.55 28.96 -12.90
C ALA A 205 15.71 27.93 -12.13
N ALA A 206 14.40 27.91 -12.33
CA ALA A 206 13.48 26.94 -11.72
C ALA A 206 13.85 25.49 -12.10
N ARG A 207 14.11 25.21 -13.39
CA ARG A 207 14.56 23.88 -13.84
C ARG A 207 15.93 23.48 -13.26
N ARG A 208 16.86 24.43 -13.04
CA ARG A 208 18.12 24.18 -12.32
C ARG A 208 17.88 23.84 -10.85
N ARG A 209 17.05 24.64 -10.14
CA ARG A 209 16.65 24.41 -8.74
C ARG A 209 16.01 23.04 -8.55
N ARG A 210 15.10 22.62 -9.46
CA ARG A 210 14.45 21.31 -9.44
C ARG A 210 15.43 20.14 -9.63
N LYS A 211 16.46 20.32 -10.47
CA LYS A 211 17.51 19.31 -10.64
C LYS A 211 18.38 19.18 -9.38
N GLU A 212 18.61 20.29 -8.68
CA GLU A 212 19.40 20.30 -7.44
C GLU A 212 18.64 19.70 -6.25
N LEU A 213 17.35 20.01 -6.08
CA LEU A 213 16.52 19.37 -5.05
C LEU A 213 16.46 17.84 -5.22
N ARG A 214 16.34 17.35 -6.46
CA ARG A 214 16.40 15.90 -6.75
C ARG A 214 17.75 15.27 -6.43
N ARG A 215 18.86 16.01 -6.58
CA ARG A 215 20.20 15.54 -6.14
C ARG A 215 20.32 15.51 -4.63
N LEU A 216 19.84 16.53 -3.92
CA LEU A 216 19.84 16.57 -2.45
C LEU A 216 19.01 15.41 -1.87
N GLU A 217 17.83 15.14 -2.42
CA GLU A 217 17.01 13.98 -2.05
C GLU A 217 17.75 12.64 -2.33
N GLN A 218 18.45 12.51 -3.46
CA GLN A 218 19.27 11.32 -3.76
C GLN A 218 20.45 11.14 -2.79
N ILE A 219 21.15 12.23 -2.45
CA ILE A 219 22.25 12.22 -1.47
C ILE A 219 21.71 11.80 -0.09
N ARG A 220 20.64 12.45 0.37
CA ARG A 220 19.99 12.15 1.64
C ARG A 220 19.51 10.70 1.74
N ARG A 221 18.99 10.13 0.65
CA ARG A 221 18.61 8.70 0.57
C ARG A 221 19.83 7.77 0.54
N LYS A 222 20.98 8.22 0.03
CA LYS A 222 22.24 7.46 0.11
C LYS A 222 22.80 7.48 1.54
N GLU A 223 22.78 8.63 2.20
CA GLU A 223 23.18 8.79 3.60
C GLU A 223 22.29 7.98 4.54
N TRP A 224 20.96 8.05 4.36
CA TRP A 224 20.01 7.25 5.13
C TRP A 224 20.28 5.75 4.98
N ARG A 225 20.48 5.26 3.74
CA ARG A 225 20.85 3.86 3.49
C ARG A 225 22.16 3.44 4.16
N LEU A 226 23.19 4.30 4.17
CA LEU A 226 24.45 4.00 4.87
C LEU A 226 24.29 3.96 6.40
N ALA A 227 23.35 4.73 6.96
CA ALA A 227 23.06 4.73 8.38
C ALA A 227 22.12 3.59 8.84
N HIS A 228 21.36 2.99 7.92
CA HIS A 228 20.36 1.94 8.19
C HIS A 228 20.69 0.62 7.47
N GLN A 229 21.95 0.42 7.10
CA GLN A 229 22.45 -0.86 6.61
C GLN A 229 22.88 -1.70 7.82
N ASN A 230 22.30 -2.88 7.98
CA ASN A 230 22.73 -3.84 8.98
C ASN A 230 24.17 -4.27 8.67
N PRO A 231 25.13 -4.07 9.60
CA PRO A 231 26.55 -4.31 9.32
C PRO A 231 26.92 -5.80 9.28
N GLU A 232 26.06 -6.71 9.77
CA GLU A 232 26.30 -8.15 9.78
C GLU A 232 25.70 -8.86 8.55
N THR A 233 24.48 -8.49 8.15
CA THR A 233 23.79 -9.09 6.99
C THR A 233 23.98 -8.32 5.68
N GLY A 234 24.35 -7.03 5.76
CA GLY A 234 24.40 -6.12 4.63
C GLY A 234 23.03 -5.65 4.13
N ASP A 235 21.94 -6.14 4.72
CA ASP A 235 20.57 -5.80 4.38
C ASP A 235 20.18 -4.41 4.92
N TYR A 236 19.18 -3.77 4.31
CA TYR A 236 18.70 -2.45 4.76
C TYR A 236 17.48 -2.62 5.66
N ASP A 237 17.44 -1.91 6.80
CA ASP A 237 16.18 -1.73 7.53
C ASP A 237 15.16 -1.05 6.61
N ASP A 238 13.94 -1.59 6.57
CA ASP A 238 12.87 -1.19 5.64
C ASP A 238 12.59 0.33 5.73
N PHE A 239 12.79 1.06 4.63
CA PHE A 239 12.36 2.47 4.52
C PHE A 239 10.86 2.65 4.77
N GLU A 240 10.09 1.63 4.40
CA GLU A 240 8.69 1.49 4.72
C GLU A 240 8.43 1.37 6.22
N TYR A 241 9.24 0.61 6.96
CA TYR A 241 9.05 0.38 8.39
C TYR A 241 9.08 1.70 9.15
N ALA A 242 9.91 2.66 8.72
CA ALA A 242 9.89 4.03 9.24
C ALA A 242 8.57 4.78 8.96
N GLU A 243 8.00 4.70 7.75
CA GLU A 243 6.71 5.34 7.43
C GLU A 243 5.54 4.65 8.14
N TYR A 244 5.55 3.32 8.21
CA TYR A 244 4.59 2.50 8.92
C TYR A 244 4.60 2.76 10.43
N GLN A 245 5.77 2.74 11.08
CA GLN A 245 5.91 3.04 12.52
C GLN A 245 5.45 4.47 12.82
N PHE A 246 5.76 5.44 11.95
CA PHE A 246 5.25 6.81 12.08
C PHE A 246 3.72 6.88 11.93
N ALA A 247 3.11 6.11 11.04
CA ALA A 247 1.66 6.01 10.91
C ALA A 247 1.03 5.39 12.18
N VAL A 248 1.56 4.26 12.69
CA VAL A 248 1.11 3.62 13.94
C VAL A 248 1.18 4.58 15.13
N LEU A 249 2.32 5.27 15.30
CA LEU A 249 2.52 6.23 16.37
C LEU A 249 1.55 7.42 16.29
N ASN A 250 1.24 7.91 15.09
CA ASN A 250 0.27 9.00 14.93
C ASN A 250 -1.17 8.53 15.16
N ALA A 251 -1.57 7.39 14.63
CA ALA A 251 -2.90 6.84 14.82
C ALA A 251 -3.19 6.60 16.31
N GLY A 252 -2.24 5.96 17.03
CA GLY A 252 -2.32 5.78 18.49
C GLY A 252 -2.29 7.09 19.29
N ARG A 253 -1.58 8.14 18.81
CA ARG A 253 -1.59 9.47 19.45
C ARG A 253 -2.89 10.25 19.23
N MET A 254 -3.64 9.92 18.19
CA MET A 254 -4.87 10.62 17.79
C MET A 254 -6.16 9.85 18.12
N ASP A 255 -6.06 8.72 18.83
CA ASP A 255 -7.15 7.76 19.06
C ASP A 255 -7.86 7.32 17.75
N ASP A 256 -7.12 7.29 16.64
CA ASP A 256 -7.62 6.94 15.31
C ASP A 256 -7.73 5.41 15.14
N PHE A 257 -8.88 4.89 15.55
CA PHE A 257 -9.19 3.47 15.51
C PHE A 257 -9.24 2.90 14.07
N GLU A 258 -9.78 3.67 13.11
CA GLU A 258 -9.86 3.25 11.69
C GLU A 258 -8.46 3.20 11.07
N GLY A 259 -7.60 4.18 11.38
CA GLY A 259 -6.18 4.18 11.03
C GLY A 259 -5.41 3.00 11.64
N ILE A 260 -5.70 2.61 12.88
CA ILE A 260 -5.11 1.39 13.48
C ILE A 260 -5.55 0.13 12.73
N GLN A 261 -6.86 -0.06 12.48
CA GLN A 261 -7.36 -1.23 11.73
C GLN A 261 -6.78 -1.29 10.31
N THR A 262 -6.60 -0.13 9.67
CA THR A 262 -5.94 0.02 8.36
C THR A 262 -4.50 -0.46 8.40
N LEU A 263 -3.75 -0.15 9.44
CA LEU A 263 -2.36 -0.57 9.61
C LEU A 263 -2.23 -2.05 9.98
N GLU A 264 -3.15 -2.59 10.80
CA GLU A 264 -3.30 -4.04 11.02
C GLU A 264 -3.56 -4.77 9.68
N LYS A 265 -4.47 -4.24 8.87
CA LYS A 265 -4.82 -4.79 7.54
C LYS A 265 -3.64 -4.73 6.57
N TYR A 266 -2.86 -3.66 6.58
CA TYR A 266 -1.63 -3.53 5.80
C TYR A 266 -0.62 -4.62 6.17
N GLN A 267 -0.36 -4.81 7.48
CA GLN A 267 0.54 -5.86 7.96
C GLN A 267 0.04 -7.27 7.64
N LEU A 268 -1.27 -7.50 7.69
CA LEU A 268 -1.89 -8.77 7.31
C LEU A 268 -1.62 -9.11 5.84
N LEU A 269 -1.76 -8.15 4.91
CA LEU A 269 -1.42 -8.35 3.49
C LEU A 269 0.09 -8.56 3.30
N LYS A 270 0.94 -7.80 4.01
CA LYS A 270 2.41 -7.99 4.02
C LYS A 270 2.80 -9.40 4.44
N LEU A 271 2.22 -9.88 5.52
CA LEU A 271 2.39 -11.21 6.06
C LEU A 271 1.97 -12.31 5.06
N MET A 272 0.76 -12.21 4.50
CA MET A 272 0.27 -13.16 3.49
C MET A 272 1.19 -13.26 2.27
N MET A 273 1.67 -12.12 1.77
CA MET A 273 2.55 -12.09 0.61
C MET A 273 3.94 -12.64 0.91
N ILE A 274 4.58 -12.23 2.02
CA ILE A 274 5.89 -12.76 2.43
C ILE A 274 5.84 -14.28 2.62
N TYR A 275 4.77 -14.81 3.22
CA TYR A 275 4.62 -16.27 3.40
C TYR A 275 4.60 -17.02 2.07
N LEU A 276 3.85 -16.51 1.08
CA LEU A 276 3.68 -17.13 -0.24
C LEU A 276 4.88 -16.93 -1.19
N GLN A 277 5.84 -16.06 -0.86
CA GLN A 277 7.02 -15.85 -1.68
C GLN A 277 8.17 -16.83 -1.34
N PRO A 278 8.95 -17.29 -2.34
CA PRO A 278 10.22 -17.98 -2.11
C PRO A 278 11.18 -17.09 -1.30
N ARG A 279 12.02 -17.71 -0.45
CA ARG A 279 12.91 -16.98 0.50
C ARG A 279 13.80 -15.95 -0.21
N GLU A 280 14.28 -16.29 -1.39
CA GLU A 280 15.15 -15.49 -2.26
C GLU A 280 14.49 -14.18 -2.73
N PHE A 281 13.17 -14.08 -2.58
CA PHE A 281 12.36 -12.98 -3.06
C PHE A 281 11.38 -12.42 -2.02
N GLN A 282 11.54 -12.74 -0.73
CA GLN A 282 10.76 -12.18 0.38
C GLN A 282 11.11 -10.70 0.64
N ASN A 283 10.90 -9.84 -0.36
CA ASN A 283 11.17 -8.41 -0.32
C ASN A 283 9.89 -7.63 -0.62
N TRP A 284 9.16 -7.33 0.44
CA TRP A 284 7.87 -6.65 0.37
C TRP A 284 7.95 -5.23 -0.21
N ASN A 285 9.06 -4.50 -0.01
CA ASN A 285 9.21 -3.13 -0.54
C ASN A 285 8.93 -3.03 -2.05
N ARG A 286 9.14 -4.13 -2.80
CA ARG A 286 8.83 -4.23 -4.23
C ARG A 286 7.37 -3.96 -4.59
N PHE A 287 6.44 -4.06 -3.65
CA PHE A 287 5.01 -3.80 -3.87
C PHE A 287 4.54 -2.50 -3.20
N SER A 288 5.29 -1.99 -2.23
CA SER A 288 4.96 -0.78 -1.49
C SER A 288 5.03 0.46 -2.40
N GLN A 289 3.92 1.21 -2.51
CA GLN A 289 3.77 2.35 -3.41
C GLN A 289 4.12 2.02 -4.89
N TYR A 290 4.06 0.75 -5.31
CA TYR A 290 4.44 0.30 -6.65
C TYR A 290 3.37 0.63 -7.70
N GLY A 291 3.80 1.14 -8.85
CA GLY A 291 2.90 1.50 -9.94
C GLY A 291 1.84 2.51 -9.49
N CYS A 292 0.58 2.28 -9.89
CA CYS A 292 -0.53 3.20 -9.64
C CYS A 292 -1.59 2.70 -8.66
N HIS A 293 -1.56 1.43 -8.25
CA HIS A 293 -2.59 0.76 -7.45
C HIS A 293 -2.05 -0.04 -6.27
N CYS A 294 -0.76 -0.38 -6.22
CA CYS A 294 -0.20 -1.07 -5.07
C CYS A 294 0.12 -0.07 -3.95
N PHE A 295 -0.59 -0.17 -2.82
CA PHE A 295 -0.25 0.42 -1.52
C PHE A 295 0.23 1.88 -1.62
N GLN A 296 -0.57 2.75 -2.24
CA GLN A 296 -0.16 4.10 -2.63
C GLN A 296 -0.06 5.09 -1.45
N SER A 297 -0.59 4.70 -0.29
CA SER A 297 -0.66 5.49 0.95
C SER A 297 -0.71 4.56 2.17
N PHE A 298 -0.76 5.14 3.37
CA PHE A 298 -1.10 4.47 4.64
C PHE A 298 -2.38 5.06 5.25
N ASP A 299 -3.25 5.63 4.41
CA ASP A 299 -4.58 6.10 4.82
C ASP A 299 -5.60 4.97 4.79
N THR A 300 -6.82 5.25 5.25
CA THR A 300 -7.88 4.26 5.47
C THR A 300 -8.36 3.54 4.21
N GLU A 301 -7.83 3.88 3.03
CA GLU A 301 -8.12 3.20 1.77
C GLU A 301 -6.85 2.98 0.92
N PHE A 302 -5.72 2.58 1.54
CA PHE A 302 -4.41 2.35 0.89
C PHE A 302 -4.43 1.46 -0.39
N TRP A 303 -5.46 0.63 -0.54
CA TRP A 303 -5.73 -0.24 -1.69
C TRP A 303 -6.35 0.50 -2.90
N LYS A 304 -6.65 1.80 -2.78
CA LYS A 304 -7.17 2.62 -3.87
C LYS A 304 -6.03 3.16 -4.73
N GLY A 305 -5.98 2.68 -5.96
CA GLY A 305 -5.16 3.24 -7.02
C GLY A 305 -5.89 4.20 -7.96
N LYS A 306 -5.12 4.84 -8.83
CA LYS A 306 -5.60 5.83 -9.80
C LYS A 306 -5.14 5.54 -11.22
N GLY A 307 -5.94 5.94 -12.21
CA GLY A 307 -5.59 5.78 -13.62
C GLY A 307 -5.40 4.32 -14.08
N VAL A 308 -4.58 4.14 -15.10
CA VAL A 308 -4.37 2.84 -15.77
C VAL A 308 -3.18 2.10 -15.13
N PRO A 309 -3.35 0.82 -14.74
CA PRO A 309 -2.25 -0.02 -14.25
C PRO A 309 -1.06 -0.11 -15.22
N LYS A 310 0.15 -0.13 -14.70
CA LYS A 310 1.39 -0.14 -15.49
C LYS A 310 1.80 -1.54 -15.97
N ASP A 311 1.58 -2.57 -15.17
CA ASP A 311 1.90 -3.97 -15.48
C ASP A 311 0.91 -4.94 -14.80
N ASP A 312 1.22 -6.24 -14.77
CA ASP A 312 0.35 -7.24 -14.15
C ASP A 312 0.35 -7.19 -12.61
N ILE A 313 1.45 -6.75 -11.97
CA ILE A 313 1.53 -6.53 -10.52
C ILE A 313 0.54 -5.43 -10.14
N ASP A 314 0.60 -4.31 -10.85
CA ASP A 314 -0.27 -3.15 -10.66
C ASP A 314 -1.75 -3.49 -10.99
N LYS A 315 -2.00 -4.34 -12.00
CA LYS A 315 -3.35 -4.90 -12.26
C LYS A 315 -3.84 -5.77 -11.11
N THR A 316 -2.96 -6.49 -10.42
CA THR A 316 -3.31 -7.36 -9.29
C THR A 316 -3.70 -6.54 -8.07
N CYS A 317 -2.96 -5.48 -7.76
CA CYS A 317 -3.35 -4.52 -6.72
C CYS A 317 -4.66 -3.80 -7.06
N ARG A 318 -4.87 -3.43 -8.33
CA ARG A 318 -6.16 -2.89 -8.79
C ARG A 318 -7.32 -3.86 -8.59
N LYS A 319 -7.12 -5.16 -8.79
CA LYS A 319 -8.16 -6.19 -8.52
C LYS A 319 -8.54 -6.23 -7.05
N LEU A 320 -7.59 -6.10 -6.12
CA LEU A 320 -7.89 -6.00 -4.68
C LEU A 320 -8.80 -4.80 -4.39
N GLY A 321 -8.43 -3.60 -4.85
CA GLY A 321 -9.25 -2.40 -4.68
C GLY A 321 -10.64 -2.52 -5.32
N MET A 322 -10.76 -3.23 -6.44
CA MET A 322 -12.03 -3.58 -7.07
C MET A 322 -12.87 -4.57 -6.24
N CYS A 323 -12.24 -5.59 -5.66
CA CYS A 323 -12.87 -6.58 -4.78
C CYS A 323 -13.43 -5.91 -3.52
N TYR A 324 -12.64 -5.04 -2.89
CA TYR A 324 -13.04 -4.24 -1.73
C TYR A 324 -14.12 -3.19 -2.05
N HIS A 325 -14.08 -2.58 -3.24
CA HIS A 325 -15.19 -1.71 -3.68
C HIS A 325 -16.50 -2.49 -3.70
N CYS A 326 -16.49 -3.74 -4.18
CA CYS A 326 -17.68 -4.57 -4.16
C CYS A 326 -18.11 -4.98 -2.74
N ILE A 327 -17.18 -5.23 -1.81
CA ILE A 327 -17.53 -5.47 -0.41
C ILE A 327 -18.32 -4.29 0.16
N LYS A 328 -17.83 -3.06 -0.03
CA LYS A 328 -18.55 -1.84 0.42
C LYS A 328 -19.87 -1.63 -0.34
N ASN A 329 -19.94 -1.94 -1.64
CA ASN A 329 -21.15 -1.74 -2.46
C ASN A 329 -22.25 -2.77 -2.21
N ASP A 330 -21.88 -4.00 -1.87
CA ASP A 330 -22.82 -5.09 -1.54
C ASP A 330 -23.35 -4.98 -0.09
N ASN A 331 -22.69 -4.18 0.77
CA ASN A 331 -23.03 -3.98 2.18
C ASN A 331 -23.16 -2.47 2.51
N PRO A 332 -24.14 -1.76 1.91
CA PRO A 332 -24.26 -0.30 2.00
C PRO A 332 -24.67 0.22 3.39
N ASP A 333 -25.05 -0.68 4.30
CA ASP A 333 -25.31 -0.41 5.72
C ASP A 333 -24.03 -0.40 6.58
N GLY A 334 -22.88 -0.77 6.01
CA GLY A 334 -21.62 -0.91 6.72
C GLY A 334 -21.49 -2.17 7.58
N ALA A 335 -22.40 -3.15 7.43
CA ALA A 335 -22.32 -4.42 8.15
C ALA A 335 -21.09 -5.28 7.76
N CYS A 336 -20.48 -4.99 6.61
CA CYS A 336 -19.22 -5.58 6.14
C CYS A 336 -18.30 -4.47 5.63
N ASP A 337 -17.06 -4.44 6.13
CA ASP A 337 -16.02 -3.52 5.67
C ASP A 337 -14.70 -4.28 5.43
N PRO A 338 -13.88 -3.94 4.43
CA PRO A 338 -12.60 -4.61 4.15
C PRO A 338 -11.59 -4.64 5.31
N LEU A 339 -11.70 -3.74 6.29
CA LEU A 339 -10.89 -3.72 7.52
C LEU A 339 -11.34 -4.75 8.58
N MET A 340 -12.46 -5.45 8.37
CA MET A 340 -12.95 -6.47 9.29
C MET A 340 -11.98 -7.66 9.39
N GLN A 341 -11.77 -8.15 10.61
CA GLN A 341 -10.95 -9.32 10.91
C GLN A 341 -11.63 -10.62 10.43
N TYR A 342 -10.81 -11.59 10.02
CA TYR A 342 -11.21 -12.89 9.51
C TYR A 342 -10.17 -13.95 9.90
N ASP A 343 -10.51 -15.22 9.76
CA ASP A 343 -9.69 -16.37 10.13
C ASP A 343 -9.13 -17.07 8.87
N PHE A 344 -7.84 -17.39 8.90
CA PHE A 344 -7.12 -18.04 7.79
C PHE A 344 -5.94 -18.86 8.31
N MET A 345 -5.42 -19.77 7.47
CA MET A 345 -4.22 -20.57 7.74
C MET A 345 -3.24 -20.51 6.55
N GLY A 346 -1.96 -20.65 6.86
CA GLY A 346 -0.91 -20.86 5.87
C GLY A 346 -0.55 -22.34 5.81
N LEU A 347 -0.77 -22.95 4.64
CA LEU A 347 -0.53 -24.36 4.41
C LEU A 347 0.60 -24.56 3.39
N GLN A 348 1.30 -25.68 3.51
CA GLN A 348 2.35 -26.07 2.60
C GLN A 348 2.06 -27.48 2.08
N ASP A 349 2.11 -27.66 0.76
CA ASP A 349 2.02 -28.98 0.15
C ASP A 349 3.23 -29.82 0.57
N PRO A 350 3.04 -31.00 1.21
CA PRO A 350 4.15 -31.81 1.71
C PRO A 350 4.94 -32.51 0.60
N THR A 351 4.43 -32.51 -0.64
CA THR A 351 5.03 -33.17 -1.81
C THR A 351 5.80 -32.16 -2.67
N THR A 352 5.20 -31.01 -2.97
CA THR A 352 5.84 -29.99 -3.83
C THR A 352 6.58 -28.91 -3.03
N GLY A 353 6.23 -28.73 -1.75
CA GLY A 353 6.70 -27.61 -0.94
C GLY A 353 5.98 -26.29 -1.23
N ASP A 354 4.99 -26.27 -2.14
CA ASP A 354 4.25 -25.07 -2.51
C ASP A 354 3.43 -24.54 -1.32
N ARG A 355 3.47 -23.23 -1.10
CA ARG A 355 2.70 -22.57 -0.05
C ARG A 355 1.41 -22.00 -0.59
N PHE A 356 0.35 -22.12 0.19
CA PHE A 356 -0.96 -21.57 -0.09
C PHE A 356 -1.62 -21.04 1.18
N ILE A 357 -2.63 -20.19 1.00
CA ILE A 357 -3.47 -19.70 2.09
C ILE A 357 -4.83 -20.36 1.97
N GLU A 358 -5.41 -20.76 3.09
CA GLU A 358 -6.79 -21.20 3.20
C GLU A 358 -7.57 -20.25 4.12
N CYS A 359 -8.72 -19.78 3.64
CA CYS A 359 -9.65 -18.98 4.43
C CYS A 359 -10.57 -19.93 5.22
N LEU A 360 -10.80 -19.64 6.51
CA LEU A 360 -11.52 -20.55 7.41
C LEU A 360 -12.98 -20.16 7.66
N ASN A 361 -13.36 -18.89 7.48
CA ASN A 361 -14.74 -18.45 7.73
C ASN A 361 -15.73 -19.07 6.74
N GLU A 362 -17.01 -19.11 7.14
CA GLU A 362 -18.10 -19.75 6.42
C GLU A 362 -18.21 -19.26 4.96
N PRO A 363 -18.31 -20.16 3.96
CA PRO A 363 -18.50 -19.81 2.56
C PRO A 363 -19.64 -18.79 2.34
N GLY A 364 -19.32 -17.67 1.68
CA GLY A 364 -20.27 -16.59 1.41
C GLY A 364 -20.39 -15.52 2.51
N SER A 365 -19.85 -15.75 3.72
CA SER A 365 -19.80 -14.73 4.78
C SER A 365 -18.94 -13.53 4.37
N CYS A 366 -19.20 -12.37 5.00
CA CYS A 366 -18.40 -11.15 4.85
C CYS A 366 -16.90 -11.42 5.02
N GLN A 367 -16.52 -12.01 6.16
CA GLN A 367 -15.15 -12.34 6.54
C GLN A 367 -14.49 -13.25 5.50
N ARG A 368 -15.22 -14.25 5.00
CA ARG A 368 -14.74 -15.14 3.95
C ARG A 368 -14.48 -14.40 2.64
N ASN A 369 -15.39 -13.54 2.21
CA ASN A 369 -15.24 -12.76 0.97
C ASN A 369 -14.03 -11.83 1.04
N ILE A 370 -13.79 -11.18 2.19
CA ILE A 370 -12.60 -10.35 2.43
C ILE A 370 -11.33 -11.20 2.37
N CYS A 371 -11.29 -12.33 3.08
CA CYS A 371 -10.14 -13.24 3.06
C CYS A 371 -9.83 -13.74 1.65
N GLU A 372 -10.84 -14.12 0.85
CA GLU A 372 -10.63 -14.60 -0.51
C GLU A 372 -10.10 -13.48 -1.43
N CYS A 373 -10.52 -12.21 -1.28
CA CYS A 373 -9.91 -11.07 -1.98
C CYS A 373 -8.40 -10.97 -1.68
N ASP A 374 -8.04 -11.03 -0.40
CA ASP A 374 -6.67 -10.88 0.10
C ASP A 374 -5.79 -12.05 -0.37
N ARG A 375 -6.29 -13.26 -0.20
CA ARG A 375 -5.68 -14.51 -0.69
C ARG A 375 -5.46 -14.48 -2.20
N GLN A 376 -6.46 -14.09 -2.99
CA GLN A 376 -6.32 -14.02 -4.45
C GLN A 376 -5.23 -13.02 -4.85
N MET A 377 -5.16 -11.86 -4.20
CA MET A 377 -4.11 -10.87 -4.43
C MET A 377 -2.73 -11.42 -4.07
N ALA A 378 -2.55 -11.97 -2.87
CA ALA A 378 -1.27 -12.48 -2.40
C ALA A 378 -0.76 -13.67 -3.24
N MET A 379 -1.63 -14.63 -3.57
CA MET A 379 -1.31 -15.76 -4.47
C MET A 379 -1.09 -15.35 -5.93
N SER A 380 -1.63 -14.20 -6.35
CA SER A 380 -1.37 -13.66 -7.70
C SER A 380 -0.03 -12.93 -7.75
N LEU A 381 0.35 -12.21 -6.69
CA LEU A 381 1.63 -11.50 -6.62
C LEU A 381 2.81 -12.43 -6.39
N SER A 382 2.67 -13.51 -5.61
CA SER A 382 3.75 -14.50 -5.48
C SER A 382 4.18 -15.11 -6.82
N LYS A 383 3.22 -15.31 -7.74
CA LYS A 383 3.44 -15.78 -9.12
C LYS A 383 4.06 -14.75 -10.07
N GLN A 384 4.13 -13.48 -9.66
CA GLN A 384 4.61 -12.36 -10.47
C GLN A 384 5.94 -11.79 -9.98
N THR A 385 6.54 -12.45 -9.00
CA THR A 385 7.78 -12.04 -8.32
C THR A 385 8.96 -11.79 -9.27
N GLU A 386 9.05 -12.53 -10.39
CA GLU A 386 10.07 -12.33 -11.44
C GLU A 386 9.74 -11.19 -12.43
N THR A 387 8.47 -10.80 -12.52
CA THR A 387 8.00 -9.73 -13.45
C THR A 387 8.09 -8.32 -12.87
N PHE A 388 8.67 -8.16 -11.68
CA PHE A 388 8.90 -6.87 -11.04
C PHE A 388 9.70 -5.92 -11.94
N ASN A 389 9.10 -4.77 -12.28
CA ASN A 389 9.72 -3.76 -13.11
C ASN A 389 10.17 -2.57 -12.24
N ILE A 390 11.49 -2.52 -12.00
CA ILE A 390 12.14 -1.46 -11.23
C ILE A 390 11.79 -0.03 -11.68
N ASN A 391 11.34 0.19 -12.92
CA ASN A 391 10.96 1.51 -13.43
C ASN A 391 9.60 2.02 -12.89
N TYR A 392 8.78 1.16 -12.28
CA TYR A 392 7.52 1.52 -11.62
C TYR A 392 7.64 1.59 -10.09
N ASP A 393 8.85 1.36 -9.57
CA ASP A 393 9.20 1.50 -8.16
C ASP A 393 9.59 2.96 -7.84
N PRO A 394 9.01 3.58 -6.79
CA PRO A 394 9.27 4.98 -6.43
C PRO A 394 10.61 5.21 -5.71
N MET A 395 11.24 4.15 -5.19
CA MET A 395 12.54 4.21 -4.51
C MET A 395 13.71 4.02 -5.47
N TRP A 396 13.62 3.04 -6.37
CA TRP A 396 14.70 2.62 -7.27
C TRP A 396 14.51 3.14 -8.70
N GLY A 397 13.30 3.13 -9.23
CA GLY A 397 12.97 3.68 -10.56
C GLY A 397 12.75 5.19 -10.59
N ALA A 398 12.59 5.80 -9.40
CA ALA A 398 12.10 7.17 -9.22
C ALA A 398 10.74 7.41 -9.92
N PHE A 399 9.88 6.38 -9.91
CA PHE A 399 8.52 6.48 -10.42
C PHE A 399 7.71 7.53 -9.64
N ASP A 400 7.07 8.45 -10.37
CA ASP A 400 6.20 9.49 -9.81
C ASP A 400 4.75 9.14 -10.15
N ALA A 401 4.08 8.46 -9.21
CA ALA A 401 2.67 8.10 -9.34
C ALA A 401 1.77 9.35 -9.51
N SER A 402 2.08 10.46 -8.84
CA SER A 402 1.27 11.68 -8.92
C SER A 402 1.27 12.30 -10.33
N ALA A 403 2.39 12.21 -11.04
CA ALA A 403 2.49 12.64 -12.43
C ALA A 403 2.05 11.56 -13.45
N SER A 404 2.16 10.27 -13.10
CA SER A 404 2.02 9.16 -14.05
C SER A 404 0.68 8.41 -14.00
N CYS A 405 -0.11 8.60 -12.93
CA CYS A 405 -1.33 7.84 -12.64
C CYS A 405 -2.59 8.73 -12.74
N THR A 406 -2.80 9.31 -13.92
CA THR A 406 -3.93 10.22 -14.16
C THR A 406 -5.27 9.48 -14.24
N GLU A 407 -6.27 9.97 -13.51
CA GLU A 407 -7.65 9.48 -13.60
C GLU A 407 -8.29 9.84 -14.95
N LYS A 408 -9.14 8.95 -15.48
CA LYS A 408 -9.94 9.25 -16.68
C LYS A 408 -11.14 10.12 -16.32
N ILE A 409 -10.97 11.43 -16.45
CA ILE A 409 -12.03 12.45 -16.34
C ILE A 409 -13.25 12.00 -17.17
N GLY A 410 -14.44 12.06 -16.57
CA GLY A 410 -15.70 11.70 -17.22
C GLY A 410 -16.09 10.22 -17.16
N SER A 411 -15.32 9.37 -16.45
CA SER A 411 -15.76 8.00 -16.15
C SER A 411 -16.87 8.04 -15.08
N PRO A 412 -18.06 7.44 -15.31
CA PRO A 412 -19.09 7.38 -14.27
C PRO A 412 -18.62 6.52 -13.08
N PRO A 413 -19.06 6.84 -11.85
CA PRO A 413 -18.69 6.09 -10.66
C PRO A 413 -19.24 4.67 -10.71
N TRP A 414 -18.56 3.75 -10.02
CA TRP A 414 -19.02 2.37 -9.87
C TRP A 414 -20.11 2.26 -8.81
N ASP A 415 -21.28 1.79 -9.23
CA ASP A 415 -22.50 1.67 -8.43
C ASP A 415 -23.06 0.24 -8.41
N GLN A 416 -22.47 -0.68 -9.18
CA GLN A 416 -22.89 -2.07 -9.31
C GLN A 416 -21.69 -3.03 -9.35
N CYS A 417 -21.91 -4.28 -8.95
CA CYS A 417 -20.90 -5.33 -8.94
C CYS A 417 -21.36 -6.61 -9.63
N CYS A 418 -20.40 -7.36 -10.17
CA CYS A 418 -20.65 -8.50 -11.04
C CYS A 418 -19.62 -9.61 -10.81
N GLY A 419 -20.07 -10.86 -10.77
CA GLY A 419 -19.24 -12.02 -10.44
C GLY A 419 -19.38 -12.46 -8.99
N ASN A 420 -18.65 -13.51 -8.63
CA ASN A 420 -18.57 -14.03 -7.27
C ASN A 420 -17.19 -13.68 -6.69
N TYR A 421 -17.07 -13.60 -5.37
CA TYR A 421 -15.77 -13.42 -4.73
C TYR A 421 -14.88 -14.64 -4.98
N PRO A 422 -13.56 -14.46 -5.22
CA PRO A 422 -12.83 -13.19 -5.24
C PRO A 422 -12.81 -12.45 -6.60
N GLU A 423 -13.28 -13.03 -7.71
CA GLU A 423 -13.30 -12.38 -9.03
C GLU A 423 -14.39 -11.29 -9.22
N ARG A 424 -15.10 -10.89 -8.17
CA ARG A 424 -16.20 -9.92 -8.23
C ARG A 424 -15.67 -8.53 -8.57
N MET A 425 -16.16 -7.96 -9.66
CA MET A 425 -15.66 -6.70 -10.21
C MET A 425 -16.76 -5.63 -10.27
N PRO A 426 -16.44 -4.38 -9.91
CA PRO A 426 -17.34 -3.26 -10.00
C PRO A 426 -17.49 -2.76 -11.46
N TYR A 427 -18.63 -2.17 -11.75
CA TYR A 427 -18.92 -1.47 -12.98
C TYR A 427 -19.90 -0.32 -12.74
N ALA A 428 -19.94 0.64 -13.68
CA ALA A 428 -20.95 1.68 -13.69
C ALA A 428 -22.18 1.24 -14.50
N SER A 429 -23.35 1.18 -13.88
CA SER A 429 -24.64 0.83 -14.51
C SER A 429 -25.04 1.85 -15.57
N SER A 430 -24.70 3.13 -15.35
CA SER A 430 -24.81 4.25 -16.29
C SER A 430 -23.72 4.26 -17.38
N GLY A 431 -22.64 3.49 -17.19
CA GLY A 431 -21.53 3.39 -18.13
C GLY A 431 -21.74 2.38 -19.27
N THR A 432 -20.68 2.15 -20.04
CA THR A 432 -20.69 1.24 -21.19
C THR A 432 -20.73 -0.25 -20.82
N ARG A 433 -20.46 -0.60 -19.55
CA ARG A 433 -20.37 -2.00 -19.09
C ARG A 433 -21.68 -2.50 -18.48
N SER A 434 -21.90 -3.81 -18.56
CA SER A 434 -23.02 -4.55 -17.93
C SER A 434 -22.54 -5.91 -17.43
N CYS A 435 -23.29 -6.52 -16.50
CA CYS A 435 -23.06 -7.91 -16.06
C CYS A 435 -23.84 -8.93 -16.91
N CYS A 436 -23.27 -10.12 -17.12
CA CYS A 436 -23.93 -11.32 -17.63
C CYS A 436 -23.21 -12.55 -17.09
N ASN A 437 -23.90 -13.46 -16.41
CA ASN A 437 -23.33 -14.71 -15.86
C ASN A 437 -21.97 -14.51 -15.16
N GLY A 438 -21.94 -13.59 -14.20
CA GLY A 438 -20.75 -13.25 -13.41
C GLY A 438 -19.62 -12.54 -14.16
N LYS A 439 -19.76 -12.19 -15.44
CA LYS A 439 -18.74 -11.47 -16.23
C LYS A 439 -19.25 -10.14 -16.74
N THR A 440 -18.39 -9.12 -16.72
CA THR A 440 -18.72 -7.79 -17.26
C THR A 440 -18.38 -7.67 -18.74
N PHE A 441 -19.30 -7.11 -19.53
CA PHE A 441 -19.18 -6.94 -20.99
C PHE A 441 -19.52 -5.51 -21.43
N GLU A 442 -19.03 -5.08 -22.60
CA GLU A 442 -19.37 -3.78 -23.20
C GLU A 442 -20.72 -3.83 -23.94
N LYS A 443 -21.72 -3.06 -23.46
CA LYS A 443 -23.08 -2.88 -24.02
C LYS A 443 -23.09 -2.31 -25.45
N ILE A 444 -21.99 -1.71 -25.88
CA ILE A 444 -21.83 -1.18 -27.23
C ILE A 444 -21.73 -2.33 -28.23
N PHE A 445 -20.95 -3.37 -27.91
CA PHE A 445 -20.64 -4.47 -28.82
C PHE A 445 -21.43 -5.75 -28.54
N ASN A 446 -21.93 -5.95 -27.32
CA ASN A 446 -22.60 -7.19 -26.92
C ASN A 446 -23.89 -6.93 -26.13
N LYS A 447 -24.66 -8.01 -25.91
CA LYS A 447 -25.82 -8.10 -25.02
C LYS A 447 -25.78 -9.43 -24.25
N CYS A 448 -26.50 -9.53 -23.15
CA CYS A 448 -26.74 -10.79 -22.45
C CYS A 448 -27.99 -11.47 -23.02
N CYS A 449 -27.89 -12.77 -23.32
CA CYS A 449 -28.98 -13.65 -23.72
C CYS A 449 -28.77 -14.99 -23.02
N ASN A 450 -29.74 -15.51 -22.24
CA ASN A 450 -29.68 -16.84 -21.63
C ASN A 450 -28.33 -17.14 -20.94
N ASP A 451 -27.89 -16.22 -20.07
CA ASP A 451 -26.61 -16.29 -19.35
C ASP A 451 -25.35 -16.39 -20.22
N ARG A 452 -25.44 -15.94 -21.48
CA ARG A 452 -24.33 -15.84 -22.44
C ARG A 452 -24.22 -14.43 -23.00
N VAL A 453 -22.98 -13.98 -23.14
CA VAL A 453 -22.65 -12.73 -23.84
C VAL A 453 -22.63 -13.01 -25.34
N VAL A 454 -23.48 -12.33 -26.12
CA VAL A 454 -23.51 -12.44 -27.58
C VAL A 454 -23.38 -11.08 -28.24
N SER A 455 -22.79 -11.04 -29.43
CA SER A 455 -22.58 -9.80 -30.18
C SER A 455 -23.91 -9.12 -30.54
N LYS A 456 -23.90 -7.79 -30.48
CA LYS A 456 -25.06 -6.92 -30.70
C LYS A 456 -25.44 -6.96 -32.19
N GLY A 457 -26.52 -7.66 -32.50
CA GLY A 457 -26.96 -7.98 -33.85
C GLY A 457 -27.42 -9.43 -33.98
N ASN A 458 -26.83 -10.34 -33.20
CA ASN A 458 -27.22 -11.76 -33.19
C ASN A 458 -28.54 -11.96 -32.44
N THR A 459 -29.33 -12.96 -32.82
CA THR A 459 -30.55 -13.35 -32.09
C THR A 459 -30.20 -14.06 -30.78
N CYS A 460 -31.07 -13.94 -29.77
CA CYS A 460 -30.97 -14.72 -28.54
C CYS A 460 -31.55 -16.13 -28.79
N ASN A 461 -30.85 -16.97 -29.55
CA ASN A 461 -31.28 -18.36 -29.73
C ASN A 461 -31.01 -19.13 -28.41
N ALA A 462 -31.92 -20.06 -28.07
CA ALA A 462 -31.85 -20.89 -26.87
C ALA A 462 -30.63 -21.83 -26.87
#